data_AF-A0A926ZUE2-F1
#
_entry.id   AF-A0A926ZUE2-F1
#
_cell.length_a   1.000
_cell.length_b   1.000
_cell.length_c   1.000
_cell.angle_alpha   90.00
_cell.angle_beta   90.00
_cell.angle_gamma   90.00
#
_symmetry.space_group_name_H-M   'P 1'
#
loop_
_entity.id
_entity.type
_entity.pdbx_description
1 polymer ?
#
loop_
_entity_poly.entity_id
_entity_poly.type
_entity_poly.pdbx_seq_one_letter_code
_entity_poly.pdbx_strand_id
1 'polypeptide(L)' 'MPKFLAEGESQMNFRISADKKEAFKKYAEEHNTSASKLILEFIDSCLGIVPTKEQADLTEVRERLSRLEDLVMGESAA' A
#
# COMPACT_ATOMS: atom_id res chain seq x y z
N MET A 1 -4.41 -7.02 -32.98
CA MET A 1 -3.77 -5.69 -32.91
C MET A 1 -2.81 -5.69 -31.74
N PRO A 2 -1.51 -5.41 -31.91
CA PRO A 2 -0.58 -5.31 -30.78
C PRO A 2 -0.92 -4.04 -29.98
N LYS A 3 -1.01 -4.18 -28.66
CA LYS A 3 -1.16 -3.04 -27.73
C LYS A 3 0.19 -2.33 -27.66
N PHE A 4 0.24 -1.09 -28.11
CA PHE A 4 1.39 -0.22 -27.90
C PHE A 4 1.49 0.05 -26.39
N LEU A 5 2.55 -0.46 -25.75
CA LEU A 5 2.95 -0.05 -24.41
C LEU A 5 3.57 1.36 -24.53
N ALA A 6 3.38 2.22 -23.52
CA ALA A 6 4.05 3.52 -23.50
C ALA A 6 5.57 3.32 -23.34
N GLU A 7 6.37 4.26 -23.86
CA GLU A 7 7.83 4.21 -23.72
C GLU A 7 8.23 4.08 -22.24
N GLY A 8 9.00 3.04 -21.92
CA GLY A 8 9.46 2.73 -20.56
C GLY A 8 8.65 1.66 -19.82
N GLU A 9 7.50 1.21 -20.34
CA GLU A 9 6.71 0.16 -19.71
C GLU A 9 7.18 -1.25 -20.11
N SER A 10 7.35 -2.14 -19.13
CA SER A 10 7.70 -3.55 -19.34
C SER A 10 6.55 -4.47 -18.93
N GLN A 11 6.23 -5.47 -19.75
CA GLN A 11 5.19 -6.44 -19.43
C GLN A 11 5.74 -7.55 -18.52
N MET A 12 5.12 -7.72 -17.36
CA MET A 12 5.39 -8.81 -16.43
C MET A 12 4.23 -9.80 -16.43
N ASN A 13 4.53 -11.09 -16.63
CA ASN A 13 3.53 -12.16 -16.57
C ASN A 13 3.71 -12.96 -15.27
N PHE A 14 2.63 -13.15 -14.52
CA PHE A 14 2.63 -13.95 -13.30
C PHE A 14 1.60 -15.07 -13.37
N ARG A 15 1.87 -16.18 -12.67
CA ARG A 15 0.94 -17.29 -12.51
C ARG A 15 0.30 -17.19 -11.14
N ILE A 16 -1.03 -17.21 -11.10
CA ILE A 16 -1.81 -17.25 -9.86
C ILE A 16 -2.93 -18.29 -10.00
N SER A 17 -3.36 -18.84 -8.87
CA SER A 17 -4.51 -19.74 -8.81
C SER A 17 -5.77 -19.07 -9.34
N ALA A 18 -6.66 -19.84 -9.97
CA ALA A 18 -7.88 -19.32 -10.59
C ALA A 18 -8.78 -18.59 -9.57
N ASP A 19 -8.91 -19.13 -8.36
CA ASP A 19 -9.67 -18.53 -7.26
C ASP A 19 -9.18 -17.11 -6.92
N LYS A 20 -7.86 -16.96 -6.72
CA LYS A 20 -7.22 -15.67 -6.44
C LYS A 20 -7.39 -14.68 -7.59
N LYS A 21 -7.36 -15.16 -8.84
CA LYS A 21 -7.59 -14.32 -10.01
C LYS A 21 -9.00 -13.75 -10.04
N GLU A 22 -9.99 -14.58 -9.69
CA GLU A 22 -11.39 -14.15 -9.66
C GLU A 22 -11.64 -13.17 -8.51
N ALA A 23 -11.16 -13.48 -7.31
CA ALA A 23 -11.24 -12.59 -6.16
C ALA A 23 -10.59 -11.23 -6.44
N PHE A 24 -9.39 -11.23 -7.05
CA PHE A 24 -8.67 -10.01 -7.37
C PHE A 24 -9.38 -9.15 -8.43
N LYS A 25 -10.04 -9.79 -9.42
CA LYS A 25 -10.85 -9.06 -10.40
C LYS A 25 -12.06 -8.40 -9.75
N LYS A 26 -12.81 -9.13 -8.93
CA LYS A 26 -13.96 -8.57 -8.20
C LYS A 26 -13.56 -7.37 -7.36
N TYR A 27 -12.46 -7.50 -6.62
CA TYR A 27 -11.92 -6.40 -5.82
C TYR A 27 -11.57 -5.17 -6.67
N ALA A 28 -10.96 -5.35 -7.84
CA ALA A 28 -10.67 -4.23 -8.75
C ALA A 28 -11.94 -3.53 -9.26
N GLU A 29 -12.98 -4.32 -9.58
CA GLU A 29 -14.28 -3.82 -10.03
C GLU A 29 -15.00 -3.03 -8.92
N GLU A 30 -15.02 -3.55 -7.69
CA GLU A 30 -15.62 -2.88 -6.53
C GLU A 30 -14.95 -1.52 -6.23
N HIS A 31 -13.63 -1.45 -6.39
CA HIS A 31 -12.86 -0.23 -6.15
C HIS A 31 -12.76 0.70 -7.38
N ASN A 32 -13.52 0.44 -8.45
CA ASN A 32 -13.51 1.22 -9.69
C ASN A 32 -12.09 1.47 -10.24
N THR A 33 -11.23 0.45 -10.14
CA THR A 33 -9.81 0.54 -10.52
C THR A 33 -9.40 -0.62 -11.42
N SER A 34 -8.21 -0.54 -12.02
CA SER A 34 -7.68 -1.62 -12.84
C SER A 34 -6.82 -2.57 -12.01
N ALA A 35 -6.88 -3.86 -12.33
CA ALA A 35 -6.04 -4.88 -11.71
C ALA A 35 -4.55 -4.53 -11.79
N SER A 36 -4.11 -3.95 -12.91
CA SER A 36 -2.73 -3.48 -13.10
C SER A 36 -2.38 -2.34 -12.14
N LYS A 37 -3.29 -1.37 -11.95
CA LYS A 37 -3.07 -0.25 -11.03
C LYS A 37 -2.95 -0.72 -9.59
N LEU A 38 -3.79 -1.66 -9.15
CA LEU A 38 -3.69 -2.26 -7.81
C LEU A 38 -2.36 -2.98 -7.59
N ILE A 39 -1.85 -3.68 -8.61
CA ILE A 39 -0.54 -4.35 -8.52
C ILE A 39 0.58 -3.32 -8.40
N LEU A 40 0.52 -2.24 -9.19
CA LEU A 40 1.51 -1.16 -9.10
C LEU A 40 1.48 -0.48 -7.73
N GLU A 41 0.30 -0.14 -7.22
CA GLU A 41 0.16 0.44 -5.88
C GLU A 41 0.68 -0.49 -4.79
N PHE A 42 0.46 -1.81 -4.92
CA PHE A 42 1.02 -2.80 -4.01
C PHE A 42 2.56 -2.86 -4.10
N ILE A 43 3.13 -2.78 -5.31
CA ILE A 43 4.58 -2.72 -5.50
C ILE A 43 5.14 -1.44 -4.88
N ASP A 44 4.53 -0.29 -5.14
CA ASP A 44 4.96 1.00 -4.57
C ASP A 44 4.88 0.99 -3.04
N SER A 45 3.85 0.34 -2.50
CA SER A 45 3.70 0.08 -1.06
C SER A 45 4.83 -0.79 -0.49
N CYS A 46 5.23 -1.87 -1.19
CA CYS A 46 6.34 -2.73 -0.76
C CYS A 46 7.69 -2.00 -0.80
N LEU A 47 7.85 -1.09 -1.77
CA LEU A 47 9.05 -0.28 -1.95
C LEU A 47 9.09 0.96 -1.04
N GLY A 48 8.02 1.24 -0.30
CA GLY A 48 7.91 2.42 0.57
C GLY A 48 7.81 3.75 -0.20
N ILE A 49 7.43 3.69 -1.49
CA ILE A 49 7.24 4.86 -2.35
C ILE A 49 5.89 5.53 -2.04
N VAL A 50 4.88 4.71 -1.72
CA VAL A 50 3.56 5.17 -1.28
C VAL A 50 3.40 4.77 0.19
N PRO A 51 3.05 5.70 1.09
CA PRO A 51 2.76 5.33 2.47
C PRO A 51 1.56 4.39 2.47
N THR A 52 1.78 3.14 2.88
CA THR A 52 0.65 2.25 3.19
C THR A 52 -0.18 2.88 4.28
N LYS A 53 -1.50 2.61 4.27
CA LYS A 53 -2.38 2.98 5.38
C LYS A 53 -1.81 2.49 6.73
N GLU A 54 -1.16 1.32 6.74
CA GLU A 54 -0.44 0.77 7.90
C GLU A 54 0.82 1.58 8.30
N GLN A 55 1.57 2.15 7.35
CA GLN A 55 2.69 3.06 7.67
C GLN A 55 2.19 4.41 8.20
N ALA A 56 1.06 4.93 7.68
CA ALA A 56 0.42 6.12 8.21
C ALA A 56 -0.07 5.89 9.66
N ASP A 57 -0.70 4.74 9.92
CA ASP A 57 -1.14 4.32 11.26
C ASP A 57 0.05 4.16 12.23
N LEU A 58 1.14 3.51 11.81
CA LEU A 58 2.36 3.37 12.61
C LEU A 58 3.01 4.72 12.95
N THR A 59 2.94 5.68 12.02
CA THR A 59 3.46 7.03 12.24
C THR A 59 2.60 7.80 13.23
N GLU A 60 1.26 7.70 13.12
CA GLU A 60 0.33 8.30 14.07
C GLU A 60 0.47 7.67 15.47
N VAL A 61 0.62 6.35 15.56
CA VAL A 61 0.86 5.64 16.83
C VAL A 61 2.19 6.07 17.45
N ARG A 62 3.24 6.25 16.65
CA ARG A 62 4.55 6.72 17.11
C ARG A 62 4.47 8.15 17.65
N GLU A 63 3.75 9.05 16.97
CA GLU A 63 3.52 10.41 17.47
C GLU A 63 2.73 10.43 18.79
N ARG A 64 1.69 9.59 18.90
CA ARG A 64 0.90 9.47 20.14
C ARG A 64 1.75 8.92 21.30
N LEU A 65 2.63 7.95 21.03
CA LEU A 65 3.57 7.41 22.02
C LEU A 65 4.58 8.46 22.49
N SER A 66 5.18 9.23 21.58
CA SER A 66 6.13 10.28 21.97
C SER A 66 5.48 11.37 22.82
N ARG A 67 4.21 11.72 22.59
CA ARG A 67 3.46 12.66 23.45
C ARG A 67 3.17 12.09 24.85
N LEU A 68 2.97 10.77 24.94
CA LEU A 68 2.77 10.07 26.22
C LEU A 68 4.08 9.96 27.01
N GLU A 69 5.21 9.69 26.36
CA GLU A 69 6.53 9.67 27.00
C GLU A 69 6.92 11.04 27.56
N ASP A 70 6.64 12.12 26.82
CA ASP A 70 6.91 13.50 27.26
C ASP A 70 6.07 13.88 28.51
N LEU A 71 4.82 13.44 28.55
CA LEU A 71 3.91 13.68 29.69
C LEU A 71 4.35 12.94 30.95
N VAL A 72 4.74 11.66 30.81
CA VAL A 72 5.19 10.80 31.93
C VAL A 72 6.55 11.27 32.49
N MET A 73 7.45 11.75 31.63
CA MET A 73 8.73 12.35 32.05
C MET A 73 8.55 13.74 32.69
N GLY A 74 7.55 14.51 32.27
CA GLY A 74 7.23 15.82 32.85
C GLY A 74 6.62 15.76 34.27
N GLU A 75 5.87 14.71 34.59
CA GLU A 75 5.27 14.52 35.92
C GLU A 75 6.22 13.89 36.96
N SER A 76 7.35 13.30 36.54
CA SER A 76 8.37 12.74 37.46
C SER A 76 9.45 13.74 37.88
N ALA A 77 9.39 14.99 37.41
CA ALA A 77 10.36 16.04 37.69
C ALA A 77 9.79 17.25 38.48
N ALA A 78 8.57 17.13 39.04
CA ALA A 78 7.92 18.15 39.87
C ALA A 78 7.87 17.75 41.35
#